data_AF-A0A258KVE5-F1
#
_entry.id   AF-A0A258KVE5-F1
#
_cell.length_a   1.000
_cell.length_b   1.000
_cell.length_c   1.000
_cell.angle_alpha   90.00
_cell.angle_beta   90.00
_cell.angle_gamma   90.00
#
_symmetry.space_group_name_H-M   'P 1'
#
loop_
_entity.id
_entity.type
_entity.pdbx_description
1 polymer ?
#
loop_
_entity_poly.entity_id
_entity_poly.type
_entity_poly.pdbx_seq_one_letter_code
_entity_poly.pdbx_strand_id
1 'polypeptide(L)'
;MLNGNAILNVDSSLTSTAEARVGRPATPGSVAGVARRTTRRTIARTSVYVAALPRGCSTVVVNGATLSHCGGVYYQPYGGRYVVVNVY
;
A
#
# COMPACT_ATOMS: atom_id res chain seq x y z
N MET A 1 -60.13 -0.12 33.87
CA MET A 1 -59.35 0.99 33.28
C MET A 1 -57.88 0.60 33.31
N LEU A 2 -57.38 -0.08 32.27
CA LEU A 2 -55.96 -0.38 32.08
C LEU A 2 -55.51 0.45 30.88
N ASN A 3 -55.03 1.66 31.17
CA ASN A 3 -54.59 2.64 30.19
C ASN A 3 -53.09 2.49 29.92
N GLY A 4 -52.70 2.63 28.65
CA GLY A 4 -51.37 3.15 28.30
C GLY A 4 -50.32 2.10 27.97
N ASN A 5 -50.40 1.61 26.74
CA ASN A 5 -49.32 1.05 25.93
C ASN A 5 -48.11 1.99 25.79
N ALA A 6 -47.11 1.87 26.66
CA ALA A 6 -45.80 2.49 26.44
C ALA A 6 -44.93 1.60 25.54
N ILE A 7 -45.20 1.58 24.24
CA ILE A 7 -44.24 1.08 23.25
C ILE A 7 -43.24 2.21 23.02
N LEU A 8 -42.18 2.26 23.83
CA LEU A 8 -41.03 3.10 23.56
C LEU A 8 -40.28 2.47 22.37
N ASN A 9 -40.63 2.90 21.16
CA ASN A 9 -39.84 2.66 19.96
C ASN A 9 -38.46 3.31 20.16
N VAL A 10 -37.53 2.54 20.70
CA VAL A 10 -36.11 2.89 20.65
C VAL A 10 -35.57 2.33 19.34
N ASP A 11 -35.96 2.96 18.23
CA ASP A 11 -35.22 2.84 16.98
C ASP A 11 -33.96 3.68 17.14
N SER A 12 -33.01 3.15 17.90
CA SER A 12 -31.67 3.69 18.03
C SER A 12 -30.95 3.46 16.71
N SER A 13 -31.21 4.33 15.74
CA SER A 13 -30.38 4.47 14.54
C SER A 13 -29.00 4.96 14.99
N LEU A 14 -28.12 4.01 15.30
CA LEU A 14 -26.73 4.22 15.71
C LEU A 14 -25.78 4.40 14.52
N THR A 15 -26.29 4.54 13.30
CA THR A 15 -25.46 4.72 12.12
C THR A 15 -25.19 6.21 11.92
N SER A 16 -24.14 6.69 12.61
CA SER A 16 -23.44 7.89 12.17
C SER A 16 -23.04 7.69 10.72
N THR A 17 -23.56 8.51 9.80
CA THR A 17 -23.18 8.49 8.39
C THR A 17 -21.70 8.87 8.32
N ALA A 18 -20.85 7.85 8.30
CA ALA A 18 -19.44 8.02 8.04
C ALA A 18 -19.29 8.50 6.60
N GLU A 19 -19.20 9.82 6.42
CA GLU A 19 -18.78 10.42 5.17
C GLU A 19 -17.37 9.90 4.86
N ALA A 20 -17.28 8.86 4.05
CA ALA A 20 -16.03 8.48 3.42
C ALA A 20 -15.64 9.66 2.51
N ARG A 21 -14.80 10.55 3.02
CA ARG A 21 -14.19 11.61 2.20
C ARG A 21 -13.31 10.94 1.15
N VAL A 22 -13.91 10.65 -0.01
CA VAL A 22 -13.19 10.27 -1.22
C VAL A 22 -12.36 11.48 -1.64
N GLY A 23 -11.03 11.35 -1.57
CA GLY A 23 -10.12 12.31 -2.20
C GLY A 23 -9.05 13.01 -1.34
N ARG A 24 -8.59 12.50 -0.19
CA ARG A 24 -7.58 13.24 0.59
C ARG A 24 -6.47 12.40 1.25
N PRO A 25 -5.32 12.19 0.57
CA PRO A 25 -4.12 12.93 0.95
C PRO A 25 -4.33 14.38 0.50
N ALA A 26 -4.53 15.31 1.43
CA ALA A 26 -4.60 16.74 1.11
C ALA A 26 -3.27 17.10 0.47
N THR A 27 -3.21 17.22 -0.85
CA THR A 27 -2.03 17.63 -1.62
C THR A 27 -0.72 17.05 -1.07
N PRO A 28 -0.19 15.96 -1.61
CA PRO A 28 1.23 15.69 -1.42
C PRO A 28 1.99 16.82 -2.15
N GLY A 29 2.24 17.92 -1.45
CA GLY A 29 2.87 19.12 -2.02
C GLY A 29 4.30 18.86 -2.50
N SER A 30 4.83 17.66 -2.24
CA SER A 30 6.13 17.21 -2.69
C SER A 30 5.99 16.06 -3.69
N VAL A 31 6.43 16.29 -4.93
CA VAL A 31 6.64 15.25 -5.95
C VAL A 31 7.48 14.11 -5.40
N ALA A 32 8.53 14.44 -4.63
CA ALA A 32 9.37 13.43 -3.99
C ALA A 32 8.62 12.66 -2.88
N GLY A 33 7.65 13.28 -2.21
CA GLY A 33 6.77 12.62 -1.25
C GLY A 33 5.78 11.66 -1.92
N VAL A 34 5.21 12.06 -3.06
CA VAL A 34 4.35 11.20 -3.89
C VAL A 34 5.14 10.00 -4.38
N ALA A 35 6.29 10.24 -5.01
CA ALA A 35 7.13 9.19 -5.58
C ALA A 35 7.51 8.14 -4.53
N ARG A 36 7.85 8.56 -3.30
CA ARG A 36 8.14 7.62 -2.21
C ARG A 36 6.91 6.81 -1.79
N ARG A 37 5.73 7.46 -1.72
CA ARG A 37 4.48 6.79 -1.33
C ARG A 37 3.98 5.82 -2.39
N THR A 38 4.06 6.19 -3.68
CA THR A 38 3.72 5.30 -4.80
C THR A 38 4.71 4.15 -4.85
N THR A 39 6.01 4.42 -4.74
CA THR A 39 7.06 3.39 -4.66
C THR A 39 6.80 2.38 -3.55
N ARG A 40 6.46 2.80 -2.32
CA ARG A 40 6.19 1.87 -1.22
C ARG A 40 4.93 1.01 -1.43
N ARG A 41 3.94 1.52 -2.16
CA ARG A 41 2.70 0.78 -2.46
C ARG A 41 2.90 -0.20 -3.62
N THR A 42 3.66 0.21 -4.63
CA THR A 42 3.96 -0.61 -5.79
C THR A 42 5.02 -1.65 -5.48
N ILE A 43 6.04 -1.32 -4.68
CA ILE A 43 7.18 -2.19 -4.40
C ILE A 43 7.13 -2.66 -2.94
N ALA A 44 6.70 -3.90 -2.72
CA ALA A 44 6.72 -4.55 -1.42
C ALA A 44 7.92 -5.49 -1.31
N ARG A 45 8.78 -5.28 -0.32
CA ARG A 45 9.92 -6.18 -0.06
C ARG A 45 9.43 -7.45 0.61
N THR A 46 9.96 -8.58 0.17
CA THR A 46 9.76 -9.88 0.78
C THR A 46 10.90 -10.19 1.77
N SER A 47 10.79 -11.28 2.52
CA SER A 47 11.85 -11.79 3.42
C SER A 47 12.96 -12.58 2.71
N VAL A 48 12.89 -12.72 1.38
CA VAL A 48 13.85 -13.49 0.59
C VAL A 48 15.03 -12.61 0.20
N TYR A 49 16.22 -13.02 0.65
CA TYR A 49 17.49 -12.35 0.34
C TYR A 49 18.38 -13.25 -0.51
N VAL A 50 19.06 -12.65 -1.48
CA VAL A 50 19.99 -13.31 -2.39
C VAL A 50 21.34 -12.59 -2.31
N ALA A 51 22.42 -13.37 -2.23
CA ALA A 51 23.78 -12.82 -2.13
C ALA A 51 24.29 -12.24 -3.47
N ALA A 52 23.95 -12.89 -4.59
CA ALA A 52 24.36 -12.45 -5.92
C ALA A 52 23.26 -12.74 -6.95
N LEU A 53 23.04 -11.80 -7.86
CA LEU A 53 22.11 -12.00 -8.97
C LEU A 53 22.74 -12.89 -10.05
N PRO A 54 21.99 -13.84 -10.63
CA PRO A 54 22.43 -14.59 -11.81
C PRO A 54 22.73 -13.65 -13.00
N ARG A 55 23.56 -14.11 -13.95
CA ARG A 55 23.87 -13.32 -15.16
C ARG A 55 22.63 -13.22 -16.07
N GLY A 56 22.41 -12.04 -16.66
CA GLY A 56 21.24 -11.76 -17.52
C GLY A 56 20.17 -10.88 -16.89
N CYS A 57 20.42 -10.31 -15.71
CA CYS A 57 19.53 -9.34 -15.08
C CYS A 57 19.56 -7.99 -15.80
N SER A 58 18.38 -7.41 -16.04
CA SER A 58 18.25 -6.05 -16.55
C SER A 58 17.89 -5.09 -15.41
N THR A 59 18.47 -3.89 -15.41
CA THR A 59 18.07 -2.84 -14.45
C THR A 59 16.86 -2.09 -14.98
N VAL A 60 15.78 -2.07 -14.20
CA VAL A 60 14.50 -1.43 -14.51
C VAL A 60 14.18 -0.41 -13.43
N VAL A 61 13.66 0.76 -13.84
CA VAL A 61 13.21 1.80 -12.90
C VAL A 61 11.69 1.75 -12.80
N VAL A 62 11.17 1.42 -11.61
CA VAL A 62 9.73 1.37 -11.34
C VAL A 62 9.39 2.43 -10.29
N ASN A 63 8.51 3.37 -10.61
CA ASN A 63 8.13 4.50 -9.74
C ASN A 63 9.31 5.33 -9.20
N GLY A 64 10.47 5.31 -9.87
CA GLY A 64 11.69 5.98 -9.45
C GLY A 64 12.60 5.15 -8.54
N ALA A 65 12.27 3.89 -8.28
CA ALA A 65 13.16 2.94 -7.63
C ALA A 65 13.88 2.04 -8.65
N THR A 66 15.19 1.91 -8.50
CA THR A 66 16.02 1.01 -9.31
C THR A 66 15.88 -0.43 -8.82
N LEU A 67 15.37 -1.30 -9.68
CA LEU A 67 15.22 -2.73 -9.46
C LEU A 67 16.01 -3.50 -10.53
N SER A 68 16.42 -4.71 -10.20
CA SER A 68 16.98 -5.66 -11.16
C SER A 68 15.94 -6.73 -11.46
N HIS A 69 15.64 -6.97 -12.74
CA HIS A 69 14.66 -7.96 -13.19
C HIS A 69 15.36 -9.14 -13.86
N CYS A 70 15.10 -10.35 -13.35
CA CYS A 70 15.62 -11.59 -13.92
C CYS A 70 14.68 -12.75 -13.59
N GLY A 71 14.41 -13.61 -14.58
CA GLY A 71 13.58 -14.81 -14.39
C GLY A 71 12.13 -14.54 -13.93
N GLY A 72 11.59 -13.34 -14.18
CA GLY A 72 10.24 -12.93 -13.74
C GLY A 72 10.18 -12.37 -12.33
N VAL A 73 11.32 -12.25 -11.64
CA VAL A 73 11.41 -11.74 -10.27
C VAL A 73 12.14 -10.40 -10.26
N TYR A 74 11.66 -9.49 -9.42
CA TYR A 74 12.30 -8.20 -9.19
C TYR A 74 13.14 -8.24 -7.91
N TYR A 75 14.32 -7.64 -7.99
CA TYR A 75 15.30 -7.58 -6.91
C TYR A 75 15.67 -6.13 -6.61
N GLN A 76 15.78 -5.79 -5.33
CA GLN A 76 16.23 -4.47 -4.88
C GLN A 76 17.57 -4.59 -4.13
N PRO A 77 18.56 -3.72 -4.40
CA PRO A 77 19.81 -3.72 -3.64
C PRO A 77 19.58 -3.28 -2.20
N TYR A 78 20.11 -4.03 -1.24
CA TYR A 78 20.00 -3.78 0.19
C TYR A 78 21.27 -4.24 0.93
N GLY A 79 22.08 -3.28 1.38
CA GLY A 79 23.23 -3.55 2.28
C GLY A 79 24.26 -4.55 1.75
N GLY A 80 24.54 -4.55 0.44
CA GLY A 80 25.46 -5.48 -0.22
C GLY A 80 24.84 -6.83 -0.60
N ARG A 81 23.53 -7.00 -0.38
CA ARG A 81 22.71 -8.13 -0.83
C ARG A 81 21.56 -7.63 -1.69
N TYR A 82 20.77 -8.56 -2.20
CA TYR A 82 19.56 -8.25 -2.93
C TYR A 82 18.34 -8.83 -2.21
N VAL A 83 17.26 -8.06 -2.12
CA VAL A 83 15.99 -8.51 -1.57
C VAL A 83 14.98 -8.67 -2.70
N VAL A 84 14.22 -9.76 -2.67
CA VAL A 84 13.12 -9.95 -3.62
C VAL A 84 12.01 -8.96 -3.30
N VAL A 85 11.48 -8.33 -4.34
CA VAL A 85 10.37 -7.40 -4.23
C VAL A 85 9.23 -7.82 -5.15
N ASN A 86 8.01 -7.67 -4.65
CA ASN A 86 6.81 -7.78 -5.45
C ASN A 86 6.46 -6.39 -5.98
N VAL A 87 6.14 -6.34 -7.27
CA VAL A 87 5.70 -5.13 -7.95
C VAL A 87 4.22 -5.32 -8.31
N TYR A 88 3.35 -4.43 -7.81
CA TYR A 88 1.90 -4.40 -8.07
C TYR A 88 1.48 -3.34 -9.07
#